data_AF-A0A7D9LVF5-F1
#
_entry.id   AF-A0A7D9LVF5-F1
#
_cell.length_a   1.000
_cell.length_b   1.000
_cell.length_c   1.000
_cell.angle_alpha   90.00
_cell.angle_beta   90.00
_cell.angle_gamma   90.00
#
_symmetry.space_group_name_H-M   'P 1'
#
loop_
_entity.id
_entity.type
_entity.pdbx_description
1 polymer ?
#
loop_
_entity_poly.entity_id
_entity_poly.type
_entity_poly.pdbx_seq_one_letter_code
_entity_poly.pdbx_strand_id
1 'polypeptide(L)'
;MRTVCDVGEMFQVLENRIANNFIPALTGRESCSNEERSLLSLPTRHSGLNLPNPVDLAEIQHDASLKLTEPLKKMTLSHNTSVAALFRKHELDKKREYGERVREVENSSFTQLVFSTTGGTSRETTVVYKRLADLLANKLN
;
A
#
# COMPACT_ATOMS: atom_id res chain seq x y z
N MET A 1 -7.62 -0.52 0.86
CA MET A 1 -8.78 0.31 0.46
C MET A 1 -8.82 1.48 1.43
N ARG A 2 -8.91 2.74 1.02
CA ARG A 2 -9.03 3.85 1.99
C ARG A 2 -10.44 3.91 2.55
N THR A 3 -10.55 4.19 3.84
CA THR A 3 -11.82 4.26 4.60
C THR A 3 -11.88 5.55 5.43
N VAL A 4 -13.08 5.92 5.84
CA VAL A 4 -13.33 7.03 6.78
C VAL A 4 -13.58 6.48 8.19
N CYS A 5 -13.71 7.35 9.19
CA CYS A 5 -14.00 6.90 10.56
C CYS A 5 -15.39 6.23 10.63
N ASP A 6 -15.53 5.27 11.54
CA ASP A 6 -16.82 4.66 11.94
C ASP A 6 -17.64 4.00 10.82
N VAL A 7 -16.99 3.53 9.75
CA VAL A 7 -17.67 2.79 8.65
C VAL A 7 -17.52 1.28 8.70
N GLY A 8 -16.87 0.74 9.73
CA GLY A 8 -16.66 -0.71 9.88
C GLY A 8 -17.97 -1.50 9.81
N GLU A 9 -18.99 -1.07 10.55
CA GLU A 9 -20.30 -1.73 10.59
C GLU A 9 -20.99 -1.77 9.21
N MET A 10 -20.77 -0.76 8.36
CA MET A 10 -21.34 -0.72 7.01
C MET A 10 -20.81 -1.85 6.13
N PHE A 11 -19.59 -2.33 6.41
CA PHE A 11 -19.00 -3.47 5.70
C PHE A 11 -19.55 -4.82 6.16
N GLN A 12 -20.38 -4.89 7.21
CA GLN A 12 -20.92 -6.17 7.70
C GLN A 12 -21.74 -6.88 6.63
N VAL A 13 -22.52 -6.13 5.84
CA VAL A 13 -23.29 -6.71 4.73
C VAL A 13 -22.37 -7.32 3.67
N LEU A 14 -21.26 -6.66 3.37
CA LEU A 14 -20.26 -7.16 2.43
C LEU A 14 -19.53 -8.39 3.00
N GLU A 15 -19.10 -8.34 4.24
CA GLU A 15 -18.45 -9.46 4.92
C GLU A 15 -19.36 -10.70 4.95
N ASN A 16 -20.66 -10.51 5.24
CA ASN A 16 -21.63 -11.59 5.19
C ASN A 16 -21.74 -12.22 3.78
N ARG A 17 -21.63 -11.42 2.70
CA ARG A 17 -21.60 -11.94 1.32
C ARG A 17 -20.29 -12.66 1.00
N ILE A 18 -19.18 -12.16 1.53
CA ILE A 18 -17.87 -12.81 1.37
C ILE A 18 -17.88 -14.19 2.04
N ALA A 19 -18.30 -14.25 3.31
CA ALA A 19 -18.31 -15.47 4.10
C ALA A 19 -19.35 -16.50 3.63
N ASN A 20 -20.58 -16.07 3.30
CA ASN A 20 -21.68 -17.00 3.04
C ASN A 20 -21.91 -17.31 1.56
N ASN A 21 -21.34 -16.54 0.63
CA ASN A 21 -21.55 -16.76 -0.81
C ASN A 21 -20.23 -16.90 -1.56
N PHE A 22 -19.32 -15.94 -1.42
CA PHE A 22 -18.08 -15.91 -2.21
C PHE A 22 -17.12 -17.04 -1.84
N ILE A 23 -16.78 -17.21 -0.56
CA ILE A 23 -15.84 -18.24 -0.11
C ILE A 23 -16.37 -19.66 -0.38
N PRO A 24 -17.63 -19.99 -0.07
CA PRO A 24 -18.22 -21.29 -0.43
C PRO A 24 -18.13 -21.55 -1.94
N ALA A 25 -18.48 -20.57 -2.78
CA ALA A 25 -18.38 -20.69 -4.24
C ALA A 25 -16.93 -20.86 -4.72
N LEU A 26 -15.97 -20.16 -4.09
CA LEU A 26 -14.55 -20.23 -4.43
C LEU A 26 -13.93 -21.59 -4.04
N THR A 27 -14.36 -22.16 -2.93
CA THR A 27 -13.81 -23.41 -2.36
C THR A 27 -14.58 -24.66 -2.79
N GLY A 28 -15.75 -24.50 -3.41
CA GLY A 28 -16.66 -25.59 -3.78
C GLY A 28 -17.32 -26.27 -2.57
N ARG A 29 -17.41 -25.57 -1.43
CA ARG A 29 -18.00 -26.07 -0.19
C ARG A 29 -19.38 -25.44 0.05
N GLU A 30 -20.18 -26.05 0.91
CA GLU A 30 -21.53 -25.54 1.22
C GLU A 30 -21.51 -24.30 2.14
N SER A 31 -20.50 -24.19 3.00
CA SER A 31 -20.36 -23.10 3.96
C SER A 31 -18.91 -22.85 4.34
N CYS A 32 -18.64 -21.73 5.00
CA CYS A 32 -17.34 -21.36 5.55
C CYS A 32 -17.49 -21.12 7.05
N SER A 33 -16.68 -21.79 7.88
CA SER A 33 -16.67 -21.55 9.33
C SER A 33 -15.93 -20.25 9.69
N ASN A 34 -16.08 -19.76 10.92
CA ASN A 34 -15.36 -18.56 11.39
C ASN A 34 -13.84 -18.79 11.46
N GLU A 35 -13.42 -20.01 11.80
CA GLU A 35 -12.01 -20.41 11.84
C GLU A 35 -11.43 -20.47 10.43
N GLU A 36 -12.16 -21.06 9.48
CA GLU A 36 -11.79 -21.06 8.06
C GLU A 36 -11.72 -19.62 7.54
N ARG A 37 -12.71 -18.79 7.86
CA ARG A 37 -12.73 -17.37 7.48
C ARG A 37 -11.52 -16.61 8.00
N SER A 38 -11.12 -16.89 9.24
CA SER A 38 -9.94 -16.31 9.89
C SER A 38 -8.65 -16.78 9.21
N LEU A 39 -8.55 -18.07 8.86
CA LEU A 39 -7.40 -18.63 8.15
C LEU A 39 -7.27 -18.03 6.75
N LEU A 40 -8.37 -17.91 6.02
CA LEU A 40 -8.38 -17.33 4.66
C LEU A 40 -8.02 -15.84 4.64
N SER A 41 -8.20 -15.14 5.77
CA SER A 41 -7.78 -13.74 5.95
C SER A 41 -6.26 -13.58 5.98
N LEU A 42 -5.52 -14.61 6.39
CA LEU A 42 -4.06 -14.54 6.54
C LEU A 42 -3.34 -14.46 5.18
N PRO A 43 -2.11 -13.91 5.14
CA PRO A 43 -1.27 -13.96 3.95
C PRO A 43 -0.98 -15.38 3.49
N THR A 44 -0.70 -15.55 2.20
CA THR A 44 -0.37 -16.86 1.60
C THR A 44 0.82 -17.55 2.27
N ARG A 45 1.78 -16.78 2.79
CA ARG A 45 2.94 -17.34 3.52
C ARG A 45 2.55 -18.01 4.85
N HIS A 46 1.36 -17.74 5.37
CA HIS A 46 0.76 -18.36 6.55
C HIS A 46 -0.41 -19.27 6.16
N SER A 47 -0.40 -19.85 4.95
CA SER A 47 -1.45 -20.76 4.44
C SER A 47 -2.84 -20.15 4.26
N GLY A 48 -2.97 -18.82 4.20
CA GLY A 48 -4.24 -18.14 3.89
C GLY A 48 -4.38 -17.72 2.42
N LEU A 49 -5.49 -17.05 2.08
CA LEU A 49 -5.76 -16.51 0.74
C LEU A 49 -5.57 -15.00 0.66
N ASN A 50 -5.11 -14.37 1.74
CA ASN A 50 -4.96 -12.93 1.86
C ASN A 50 -6.27 -12.19 1.53
N LEU A 51 -7.40 -12.72 2.02
CA LEU A 51 -8.73 -12.16 1.86
C LEU A 51 -9.20 -11.52 3.18
N PRO A 52 -8.77 -10.29 3.49
CA PRO A 52 -9.03 -9.68 4.79
C PRO A 52 -10.51 -9.45 5.05
N ASN A 53 -10.91 -9.43 6.33
CA ASN A 53 -12.25 -8.97 6.72
C ASN A 53 -12.34 -7.45 6.57
N PRO A 54 -13.24 -6.92 5.71
CA PRO A 54 -13.37 -5.48 5.48
C PRO A 54 -13.84 -4.72 6.71
N VAL A 55 -14.56 -5.36 7.66
CA VAL A 55 -14.99 -4.73 8.92
C VAL A 55 -13.77 -4.43 9.79
N ASP A 56 -12.95 -5.44 10.06
CA ASP A 56 -11.73 -5.31 10.88
C ASP A 56 -10.69 -4.40 10.20
N LEU A 57 -10.62 -4.46 8.87
CA LEU A 57 -9.66 -3.70 8.10
C LEU A 57 -10.01 -2.19 8.06
N ALA A 58 -11.27 -1.82 8.25
CA ALA A 58 -11.74 -0.45 8.07
C ALA A 58 -11.01 0.55 8.97
N GLU A 59 -10.83 0.25 10.25
CA GLU A 59 -10.14 1.15 11.18
C GLU A 59 -8.65 1.26 10.85
N ILE A 60 -8.00 0.12 10.58
CA ILE A 60 -6.58 0.06 10.21
C ILE A 60 -6.30 0.91 8.97
N GLN A 61 -7.18 0.88 7.97
CA GLN A 61 -7.02 1.66 6.75
C GLN A 61 -7.31 3.15 6.96
N HIS A 62 -8.19 3.48 7.89
CA HIS A 62 -8.46 4.86 8.26
C HIS A 62 -7.25 5.47 8.98
N ASP A 63 -6.71 4.79 9.98
CA ASP A 63 -5.49 5.18 10.70
C ASP A 63 -4.29 5.31 9.75
N ALA A 64 -4.10 4.34 8.85
CA ALA A 64 -3.08 4.44 7.82
C ALA A 64 -3.26 5.69 6.94
N SER A 65 -4.50 6.04 6.58
CA SER A 65 -4.81 7.25 5.80
C SER A 65 -4.49 8.53 6.58
N LEU A 66 -4.76 8.56 7.89
CA LEU A 66 -4.41 9.69 8.76
C LEU A 66 -2.89 9.86 8.84
N LYS A 67 -2.15 8.78 9.12
CA LYS A 67 -0.67 8.80 9.18
C LYS A 67 -0.04 9.26 7.87
N LEU A 68 -0.55 8.79 6.74
CA LEU A 68 -0.06 9.19 5.41
C LEU A 68 -0.33 10.67 5.11
N THR A 69 -1.46 11.22 5.57
CA THR A 69 -1.86 12.60 5.28
C THR A 69 -1.39 13.61 6.32
N GLU A 70 -0.95 13.16 7.50
CA GLU A 70 -0.49 14.00 8.61
C GLU A 70 0.58 15.03 8.20
N PRO A 71 1.63 14.70 7.42
CA PRO A 71 2.64 15.68 7.02
C PRO A 71 2.06 16.82 6.18
N LEU A 72 1.11 16.51 5.30
CA LEU A 72 0.41 17.50 4.47
C LEU A 72 -0.53 18.35 5.32
N LYS A 73 -1.28 17.73 6.25
CA LYS A 73 -2.16 18.45 7.18
C LYS A 73 -1.39 19.48 8.01
N LYS A 74 -0.23 19.09 8.57
CA LYS A 74 0.66 19.98 9.33
C LYS A 74 1.15 21.17 8.49
N MET A 75 1.43 20.94 7.20
CA MET A 75 1.88 21.99 6.28
C MET A 75 0.78 23.00 5.94
N THR A 76 -0.44 22.52 5.68
CA THR A 76 -1.59 23.40 5.44
C THR A 76 -1.85 24.32 6.63
N LEU A 77 -1.63 23.83 7.84
CA LEU A 77 -1.76 24.60 9.09
C LEU A 77 -0.60 25.57 9.33
N SER A 78 0.64 25.20 8.94
CA SER A 78 1.84 25.99 9.25
C SER A 78 2.15 27.10 8.23
N HIS A 79 1.50 27.11 7.07
CA HIS A 79 1.63 28.10 5.97
C HIS A 79 3.06 28.43 5.48
N ASN A 80 4.10 27.73 5.97
CA ASN A 80 5.50 28.16 5.82
C ASN A 80 6.39 27.14 5.07
N THR A 81 5.88 25.95 4.75
CA THR A 81 6.65 24.90 4.05
C THR A 81 6.07 24.68 2.65
N SER A 82 6.93 24.64 1.63
CA SER A 82 6.51 24.33 0.27
C SER A 82 6.30 22.82 0.07
N VAL A 83 5.32 22.46 -0.76
CA VAL A 83 5.03 21.06 -1.15
C VAL A 83 6.29 20.36 -1.69
N ALA A 84 7.11 21.07 -2.46
CA ALA A 84 8.36 20.54 -3.01
C ALA A 84 9.39 20.17 -1.93
N ALA A 85 9.51 20.98 -0.88
CA ALA A 85 10.40 20.68 0.23
C ALA A 85 9.96 19.42 1.00
N LEU A 86 8.65 19.23 1.17
CA LEU A 86 8.09 18.03 1.78
C LEU A 86 8.35 16.77 0.94
N PHE A 87 8.11 16.82 -0.37
CA PHE A 87 8.42 15.69 -1.26
C PHE A 87 9.91 15.34 -1.23
N ARG A 88 10.80 16.34 -1.20
CA ARG A 88 12.24 16.11 -1.08
C ARG A 88 12.61 15.44 0.24
N LYS A 89 11.98 15.86 1.36
CA LYS A 89 12.16 15.19 2.65
C LYS A 89 11.71 13.73 2.60
N HIS A 90 10.49 13.47 2.12
CA HIS A 90 9.97 12.10 1.99
C HIS A 90 10.81 11.23 1.06
N GLU A 91 11.37 11.81 0.00
CA GLU A 91 12.30 11.11 -0.89
C GLU A 91 13.57 10.68 -0.14
N LEU A 92 14.16 11.58 0.65
CA LEU A 92 15.37 11.28 1.44
C LEU A 92 15.11 10.25 2.55
N ASP A 93 13.97 10.37 3.24
CA ASP A 93 13.59 9.41 4.29
C ASP A 93 13.43 8.00 3.72
N LYS A 94 12.73 7.88 2.57
CA LYS A 94 12.61 6.60 1.84
C LYS A 94 13.96 6.06 1.40
N LYS A 95 14.83 6.92 0.86
CA LYS A 95 16.20 6.53 0.45
C LYS A 95 17.03 6.00 1.62
N ARG A 96 16.90 6.64 2.78
CA ARG A 96 17.61 6.27 3.99
C ARG A 96 17.12 4.91 4.50
N GLU A 97 15.83 4.78 4.79
CA GLU A 97 15.24 3.56 5.39
C GLU A 97 15.45 2.33 4.51
N TYR A 98 15.18 2.47 3.20
CA TYR A 98 15.37 1.35 2.28
C TYR A 98 16.86 1.03 2.07
N GLY A 99 17.72 2.04 2.06
CA GLY A 99 19.17 1.85 1.98
C GLY A 99 19.74 1.14 3.20
N GLU A 100 19.29 1.50 4.40
CA GLU A 100 19.61 0.82 5.66
C GLU A 100 19.21 -0.65 5.60
N ARG A 101 17.95 -0.94 5.21
CA ARG A 101 17.45 -2.31 5.06
C ARG A 101 18.27 -3.15 4.08
N VAL A 102 18.57 -2.62 2.89
CA VAL A 102 19.35 -3.36 1.88
C VAL A 102 20.76 -3.65 2.39
N ARG A 103 21.39 -2.68 3.07
CA ARG A 103 22.72 -2.87 3.63
C ARG A 103 22.74 -3.90 4.75
N GLU A 104 21.76 -3.86 5.66
CA GLU A 104 21.76 -4.68 6.88
C GLU A 104 21.21 -6.09 6.66
N VAL A 105 20.23 -6.26 5.76
CA VAL A 105 19.58 -7.55 5.49
C VAL A 105 20.20 -8.25 4.30
N GLU A 106 20.52 -7.50 3.23
CA GLU A 106 20.97 -8.07 1.96
C GLU A 106 22.50 -7.94 1.77
N ASN A 107 23.20 -7.22 2.66
CA ASN A 107 24.63 -6.90 2.54
C ASN A 107 25.01 -6.33 1.16
N SER A 108 24.11 -5.53 0.59
CA SER A 108 24.20 -5.03 -0.78
C SER A 108 24.07 -3.50 -0.84
N SER A 109 24.27 -2.92 -2.02
CA SER A 109 24.10 -1.50 -2.28
C SER A 109 23.65 -1.27 -3.72
N PHE A 110 22.65 -0.40 -3.92
CA PHE A 110 22.23 0.02 -5.26
C PHE A 110 21.53 1.39 -5.25
N THR A 111 21.33 1.98 -6.44
CA THR A 111 20.61 3.24 -6.61
C THR A 111 19.11 3.03 -6.52
N GLN A 112 18.50 3.57 -5.47
CA GLN A 112 17.10 3.34 -5.17
C GLN A 112 16.18 4.18 -6.07
N LEU A 113 15.16 3.53 -6.63
CA LEU A 113 14.12 4.20 -7.40
C LEU A 113 12.95 4.56 -6.45
N VAL A 114 12.76 5.85 -6.20
CA VAL A 114 11.75 6.31 -5.25
C VAL A 114 10.54 6.90 -5.97
N PHE A 115 9.38 6.39 -5.60
CA PHE A 115 8.08 6.83 -6.10
C PHE A 115 7.23 7.41 -4.97
N SER A 116 6.44 8.42 -5.31
CA SER A 116 5.35 8.91 -4.48
C SER A 116 4.04 8.23 -4.87
N THR A 117 3.10 8.15 -3.93
CA THR A 117 1.78 7.56 -4.14
C THR A 117 0.89 8.38 -5.08
N THR A 118 1.27 9.63 -5.36
CA THR A 118 0.59 10.54 -6.29
C THR A 118 1.22 10.54 -7.69
N GLY A 119 2.13 9.61 -7.99
CA GLY A 119 2.75 9.47 -9.31
C GLY A 119 3.99 10.33 -9.56
N GLY A 120 4.40 11.17 -8.61
CA GLY A 120 5.70 11.85 -8.65
C GLY A 120 6.87 10.89 -8.38
N THR A 121 8.04 11.16 -8.94
CA THR A 121 9.22 10.28 -8.87
C THR A 121 10.48 11.07 -8.48
N SER A 122 11.49 10.38 -7.94
CA SER A 122 12.78 11.00 -7.67
C SER A 122 13.54 11.35 -8.95
N ARG A 123 14.61 12.12 -8.81
CA ARG A 123 15.50 12.47 -9.91
C ARG A 123 16.07 11.23 -10.61
N GLU A 124 16.59 10.28 -9.84
CA GLU A 124 17.20 9.04 -10.36
C GLU A 124 16.16 8.21 -11.11
N THR A 125 14.97 8.07 -10.52
CA THR A 125 13.84 7.38 -11.16
C THR A 125 13.44 8.05 -12.46
N THR A 126 13.38 9.39 -12.51
CA THR A 126 13.06 10.13 -13.73
C THR A 126 14.07 9.85 -14.84
N VAL A 127 15.37 9.83 -14.52
CA VAL A 127 16.42 9.52 -15.50
C VAL A 127 16.26 8.10 -16.05
N VAL A 128 16.02 7.12 -15.17
CA VAL A 128 15.79 5.73 -15.58
C VAL A 128 14.53 5.61 -16.44
N TYR A 129 13.44 6.26 -16.04
CA TYR A 129 12.17 6.20 -16.77
C TYR A 129 12.28 6.79 -18.18
N LYS A 130 12.97 7.93 -18.33
CA LYS A 130 13.24 8.52 -19.65
C LYS A 130 14.03 7.57 -20.55
N ARG A 131 15.13 7.02 -20.03
CA ARG A 131 15.94 6.05 -20.79
C ARG A 131 15.15 4.80 -21.18
N LEU A 132 14.33 4.27 -20.28
CA LEU A 132 13.48 3.12 -20.57
C LEU A 132 12.43 3.45 -21.64
N ALA A 133 11.81 4.62 -21.57
CA ALA A 133 10.87 5.07 -22.59
C ALA A 133 11.53 5.19 -23.97
N ASP A 134 12.74 5.76 -24.05
CA ASP A 134 13.50 5.87 -25.30
C ASP A 134 13.85 4.48 -25.87
N LEU A 135 14.29 3.54 -25.03
CA LEU A 135 14.61 2.17 -25.46
C LEU A 135 13.37 1.42 -25.96
N LEU A 136 12.22 1.59 -25.31
CA LEU A 136 10.97 0.97 -25.72
C LEU A 136 10.48 1.55 -27.04
N ALA A 137 10.51 2.87 -27.20
CA ALA A 137 10.12 3.54 -28.44
C ALA A 137 10.99 3.08 -29.62
N ASN A 138 12.31 2.94 -29.42
CA ASN A 138 13.23 2.49 -30.46
C ASN A 138 13.16 0.97 -30.74
N LYS A 139 12.66 0.16 -29.80
CA LYS A 139 12.46 -1.29 -29.99
C LYS A 139 11.12 -1.63 -30.66
N LEU A 140 10.15 -0.72 -30.57
CA LEU A 140 8.82 -0.85 -31.18
C LEU A 140 8.74 -0.26 -32.60
N ASN A 141 9.87 0.24 -33.13
CA ASN A 141 10.09 0.56 -34.54
C ASN A 141 10.98 -0.50 -35.18
#